data_AF-A0A966FQ07-F1
#
_entry.id   AF-A0A966FQ07-F1
#
_cell.length_a   1.000
_cell.length_b   1.000
_cell.length_c   1.000
_cell.angle_alpha   90.00
_cell.angle_beta   90.00
_cell.angle_gamma   90.00
#
_symmetry.space_group_name_H-M   'P 1'
#
loop_
_entity.id
_entity.type
_entity.pdbx_description
1 polymer ?
#
loop_
_entity_poly.entity_id
_entity_poly.type
_entity_poly.pdbx_seq_one_letter_code
_entity_poly.pdbx_strand_id
1 'polypeptide(L)'
;MGNGIHTATNVSNVLNCLKSNGKTFVGRYFAVVNTWKALTRAEAQNISAAGIYIVSIWEDRDGEDPSYFSYSNGKSDGKNAFNYAANLGQLANTPVYFAVDFDAKLSNKQSILDYFNGARDGYLQYLHDRHEFGLPEIYYKISVYGSYDVLTWCKDQGIA
;
A
#
# COMPACT_ATOMS: atom_id res chain seq x y z
N MET A 1 -17.84 13.77 3.00
CA MET A 1 -16.77 13.28 2.11
C MET A 1 -15.46 13.31 2.87
N GLY A 2 -14.60 12.30 2.72
CA GLY A 2 -13.25 12.33 3.30
C GLY A 2 -12.42 13.41 2.61
N ASN A 3 -11.66 14.19 3.39
CA ASN A 3 -10.72 15.18 2.90
C ASN A 3 -9.33 14.80 3.43
N GLY A 4 -8.34 14.72 2.56
CA GLY A 4 -7.00 14.27 2.94
C GLY A 4 -5.94 14.79 1.99
N ILE A 5 -4.72 14.32 2.23
CA ILE A 5 -3.55 14.50 1.37
C ILE A 5 -2.80 13.16 1.33
N HIS A 6 -1.85 12.99 0.43
CA HIS A 6 -0.78 12.00 0.60
C HIS A 6 0.55 12.74 0.54
N THR A 7 1.58 12.20 1.18
CA THR A 7 2.92 12.77 1.15
C THR A 7 3.94 11.71 1.51
N ALA A 8 5.12 11.80 0.92
CA ALA A 8 6.26 10.96 1.31
C ALA A 8 6.88 11.43 2.64
N THR A 9 6.71 12.69 3.02
CA THR A 9 7.33 13.25 4.22
C THR A 9 6.62 12.82 5.50
N ASN A 10 7.39 12.59 6.57
CA ASN A 10 6.84 12.33 7.89
C ASN A 10 5.99 13.50 8.39
N VAL A 11 4.74 13.25 8.79
CA VAL A 11 3.78 14.31 9.15
C VAL A 11 3.67 14.59 10.64
N SER A 12 4.46 13.92 11.50
CA SER A 12 4.32 14.03 12.97
C SER A 12 4.37 15.48 13.47
N ASN A 13 5.22 16.32 12.86
CA ASN A 13 5.40 17.73 13.25
C ASN A 13 4.30 18.67 12.72
N VAL A 14 3.41 18.19 11.85
CA VAL A 14 2.35 19.01 11.21
C VAL A 14 0.94 18.49 11.47
N LEU A 15 0.75 17.50 12.35
CA LEU A 15 -0.56 16.90 12.64
C LEU A 15 -1.61 17.94 13.08
N ASN A 16 -1.23 18.90 13.92
CA ASN A 16 -2.15 19.97 14.33
C ASN A 16 -2.59 20.85 13.15
N CYS A 17 -1.69 21.13 12.20
CA CYS A 17 -2.00 21.85 10.97
C CYS A 17 -2.95 21.04 10.09
N LEU A 18 -2.72 19.74 9.93
CA LEU A 18 -3.62 18.87 9.18
C LEU A 18 -5.03 18.87 9.78
N LYS A 19 -5.14 18.74 11.10
CA LYS A 19 -6.43 18.78 11.80
C LYS A 19 -7.14 20.13 11.66
N SER A 20 -6.44 21.24 11.88
CA SER A 20 -7.04 22.58 11.78
C SER A 20 -7.52 22.90 10.37
N ASN A 21 -6.90 22.28 9.35
CA ASN A 21 -7.32 22.36 7.96
C ASN A 21 -8.32 21.26 7.54
N GLY A 22 -8.94 20.57 8.50
CA GLY A 22 -10.01 19.61 8.25
C GLY A 22 -9.58 18.34 7.52
N LYS A 23 -8.29 17.97 7.61
CA LYS A 23 -7.79 16.71 7.03
C LYS A 23 -8.16 15.55 7.94
N THR A 24 -8.89 14.61 7.35
CA THR A 24 -9.42 13.40 7.99
C THR A 24 -8.56 12.18 7.74
N PHE A 25 -7.76 12.17 6.67
CA PHE A 25 -6.81 11.10 6.39
C PHE A 25 -5.52 11.64 5.77
N VAL A 26 -4.45 10.84 5.85
CA VAL A 26 -3.19 11.05 5.15
C VAL A 26 -2.72 9.75 4.50
N GLY A 27 -2.39 9.81 3.21
CA GLY A 27 -1.68 8.75 2.50
C GLY A 27 -0.21 8.75 2.87
N ARG A 28 0.29 7.60 3.35
CA ARG A 28 1.68 7.40 3.76
C ARG A 28 2.21 6.09 3.17
N TYR A 29 3.51 6.09 2.89
CA TYR A 29 4.11 5.06 2.05
C TYR A 29 4.72 3.92 2.86
N PHE A 30 4.45 2.70 2.42
CA PHE A 30 5.24 1.53 2.71
C PHE A 30 6.35 1.46 1.67
N ALA A 31 7.59 1.40 2.14
CA ALA A 31 8.79 1.43 1.31
C ALA A 31 9.90 0.70 2.06
N VAL A 32 11.06 0.53 1.42
CA VAL A 32 12.26 -0.02 2.06
C VAL A 32 12.46 0.71 3.39
N VAL A 33 12.56 -0.10 4.46
CA VAL A 33 12.78 0.40 5.82
C VAL A 33 14.02 1.31 5.82
N ASN A 34 13.92 2.44 6.53
CA ASN A 34 14.93 3.51 6.61
C ASN A 34 15.09 4.39 5.35
N THR A 35 14.16 4.35 4.41
CA THR A 35 14.02 5.44 3.43
C THR A 35 13.21 6.58 4.03
N TRP A 36 13.45 7.81 3.57
CA TRP A 36 12.76 9.00 4.07
C TRP A 36 11.24 8.96 3.83
N LYS A 37 10.78 8.18 2.84
CA LYS A 37 9.36 8.03 2.50
C LYS A 37 8.62 7.05 3.42
N ALA A 38 9.35 6.10 4.02
CA ALA A 38 8.79 4.99 4.76
C ALA A 38 8.06 5.43 6.04
N LEU A 39 6.77 5.05 6.14
CA LEU A 39 5.99 5.21 7.35
C LEU A 39 6.61 4.39 8.47
N THR A 40 6.86 5.04 9.61
CA THR A 40 7.37 4.37 10.81
C THR A 40 6.23 4.06 11.79
N ARG A 41 6.45 3.10 12.71
CA ARG A 41 5.47 2.76 13.74
C ARG A 41 5.15 3.95 14.65
N ALA A 42 6.16 4.71 15.04
CA ALA A 42 6.00 5.92 15.85
C ALA A 42 5.16 6.98 15.11
N GLU A 43 5.43 7.21 13.82
CA GLU A 43 4.63 8.12 13.01
C GLU A 43 3.17 7.64 12.89
N ALA A 44 2.94 6.35 12.59
CA ALA A 44 1.60 5.78 12.48
C ALA A 44 0.79 5.93 13.79
N GLN A 45 1.44 5.73 14.93
CA GLN A 45 0.85 5.94 16.25
C GLN A 45 0.50 7.42 16.49
N ASN A 46 1.39 8.34 16.14
CA ASN A 46 1.13 9.79 16.27
C ASN A 46 -0.04 10.23 15.39
N ILE A 47 -0.10 9.80 14.13
CA ILE A 47 -1.21 10.11 13.21
C ILE A 47 -2.53 9.58 13.79
N SER A 48 -2.55 8.32 14.24
CA SER A 48 -3.75 7.70 14.79
C SER A 48 -4.20 8.37 16.10
N ALA A 49 -3.27 8.72 16.99
CA ALA A 49 -3.56 9.44 18.23
C ALA A 49 -4.10 10.85 17.97
N ALA A 50 -3.73 11.47 16.85
CA ALA A 50 -4.30 12.72 16.40
C ALA A 50 -5.74 12.58 15.86
N GLY A 51 -6.26 11.36 15.68
CA GLY A 51 -7.57 11.08 15.12
C GLY A 51 -7.63 11.20 13.60
N ILE A 52 -6.49 11.07 12.92
CA ILE A 52 -6.38 11.10 11.46
C ILE A 52 -6.22 9.65 10.97
N TYR A 53 -6.94 9.27 9.92
CA TYR A 53 -6.80 7.95 9.29
C TYR A 53 -5.52 7.87 8.43
N ILE A 54 -4.93 6.69 8.35
CA ILE A 54 -3.80 6.42 7.46
C ILE A 54 -4.32 5.64 6.25
N VAL A 55 -3.99 6.11 5.05
CA VAL A 55 -4.11 5.33 3.82
C VAL A 55 -2.74 4.76 3.51
N SER A 56 -2.60 3.44 3.64
CA SER A 56 -1.33 2.73 3.41
C SER A 56 -1.09 2.53 1.92
N ILE A 57 -0.04 3.15 1.38
CA ILE A 57 0.33 3.09 -0.03
C ILE A 57 1.61 2.27 -0.17
N TRP A 58 1.58 1.16 -0.92
CA TRP A 58 2.78 0.43 -1.29
C TRP A 58 3.34 0.99 -2.60
N GLU A 59 4.54 1.55 -2.51
CA GLU A 59 5.31 2.04 -3.65
C GLU A 59 6.80 1.95 -3.30
N ASP A 60 7.41 0.78 -3.48
CA ASP A 60 8.76 0.53 -2.96
C ASP A 60 9.85 1.21 -3.80
N ARG A 61 9.98 0.84 -5.08
CA ARG A 61 11.17 1.24 -5.86
C ARG A 61 10.90 1.97 -7.17
N ASP A 62 9.89 1.60 -7.95
CA ASP A 62 9.68 2.23 -9.26
C ASP A 62 8.20 2.18 -9.68
N GLY A 63 7.31 2.82 -8.90
CA GLY A 63 5.89 2.90 -9.24
C GLY A 63 5.61 3.59 -10.59
N GLU A 64 6.58 4.39 -11.06
CA GLU A 64 6.54 5.14 -12.30
C GLU A 64 7.13 4.37 -13.52
N ASP A 65 7.85 3.25 -13.31
CA ASP A 65 8.49 2.48 -14.39
C ASP A 65 7.59 1.34 -14.87
N PRO A 66 7.06 1.38 -16.11
CA PRO A 66 6.23 0.30 -16.64
C PRO A 66 6.92 -1.07 -16.67
N SER A 67 8.25 -1.12 -16.75
CA SER A 67 9.03 -2.36 -16.78
C SER A 67 9.10 -3.07 -15.42
N TYR A 68 8.81 -2.34 -14.34
CA TYR A 68 8.76 -2.89 -12.99
C TYR A 68 7.58 -3.83 -12.79
N PHE A 69 6.48 -3.61 -13.50
CA PHE A 69 5.25 -4.37 -13.36
C PHE A 69 5.42 -5.75 -14.01
N SER A 70 5.75 -6.73 -13.17
CA SER A 70 5.89 -8.14 -13.52
C SER A 70 5.35 -9.02 -12.40
N TYR A 71 4.98 -10.26 -12.73
CA TYR A 71 4.52 -11.24 -11.74
C TYR A 71 5.52 -11.44 -10.59
N SER A 72 6.82 -11.56 -10.89
CA SER A 72 7.85 -11.77 -9.87
C SER A 72 7.97 -10.60 -8.90
N ASN A 73 7.93 -9.37 -9.41
CA ASN A 73 7.97 -8.18 -8.57
C ASN A 73 6.69 -8.08 -7.74
N GLY A 74 5.53 -8.34 -8.35
CA GLY A 74 4.25 -8.41 -7.66
C GLY A 74 4.27 -9.39 -6.49
N LYS A 75 4.82 -10.59 -6.69
CA LYS A 75 4.92 -11.62 -5.63
C LYS A 75 5.81 -11.18 -4.47
N SER A 76 6.96 -10.58 -4.76
CA SER A 76 7.83 -10.00 -3.74
C SER A 76 7.10 -8.89 -2.97
N ASP A 77 6.46 -7.97 -3.71
CA ASP A 77 5.78 -6.82 -3.16
C ASP A 77 4.57 -7.18 -2.30
N GLY A 78 3.74 -8.11 -2.77
CA GLY A 78 2.61 -8.63 -1.99
C GLY A 78 3.07 -9.14 -0.63
N LYS A 79 4.11 -9.98 -0.60
CA LYS A 79 4.67 -10.49 0.65
C LYS A 79 5.23 -9.37 1.53
N ASN A 80 6.01 -8.46 0.95
CA ASN A 80 6.69 -7.41 1.71
C ASN A 80 5.71 -6.38 2.28
N ALA A 81 4.71 -5.97 1.50
CA ALA A 81 3.69 -5.00 1.89
C ALA A 81 2.90 -5.47 3.12
N PHE A 82 2.47 -6.73 3.16
CA PHE A 82 1.68 -7.24 4.27
C PHE A 82 2.52 -7.56 5.51
N ASN A 83 3.79 -7.95 5.33
CA ASN A 83 4.75 -7.96 6.45
C ASN A 83 4.95 -6.56 7.03
N TYR A 84 5.06 -5.53 6.17
CA TYR A 84 5.18 -4.15 6.59
C TYR A 84 3.94 -3.68 7.37
N ALA A 85 2.74 -3.95 6.85
CA ALA A 85 1.47 -3.64 7.49
C ALA A 85 1.38 -4.26 8.90
N ALA A 86 1.73 -5.55 9.03
CA ALA A 86 1.73 -6.26 10.30
C ALA A 86 2.74 -5.66 11.30
N ASN A 87 3.94 -5.32 10.85
CA ASN A 87 4.98 -4.74 11.70
C ASN A 87 4.62 -3.35 12.23
N LEU A 88 3.91 -2.55 11.43
CA LEU A 88 3.36 -1.27 11.86
C LEU A 88 2.14 -1.41 12.79
N GLY A 89 1.51 -2.58 12.84
CA GLY A 89 0.28 -2.80 13.60
C GLY A 89 -0.96 -2.27 12.88
N GLN A 90 -0.96 -2.23 11.55
CA GLN A 90 -2.17 -1.94 10.77
C GLN A 90 -3.25 -2.99 11.09
N LEU A 91 -4.46 -2.51 11.35
CA LEU A 91 -5.60 -3.34 11.73
C LEU A 91 -5.98 -4.34 10.63
N ALA A 92 -6.44 -5.52 11.02
CA ALA A 92 -6.95 -6.52 10.09
C ALA A 92 -8.13 -5.98 9.25
N ASN A 93 -8.37 -6.59 8.10
CA ASN A 93 -9.42 -6.30 7.14
C ASN A 93 -9.37 -4.89 6.54
N THR A 94 -8.22 -4.21 6.64
CA THR A 94 -7.98 -2.89 6.02
C THR A 94 -7.12 -3.03 4.75
N PRO A 95 -7.22 -2.09 3.80
CA PRO A 95 -6.51 -2.17 2.52
C PRO A 95 -5.04 -1.74 2.61
N VAL A 96 -4.24 -2.29 1.70
CA VAL A 96 -2.97 -1.71 1.25
C VAL A 96 -3.10 -1.39 -0.23
N TYR A 97 -2.86 -0.14 -0.60
CA TYR A 97 -2.99 0.34 -1.98
C TYR A 97 -1.67 0.21 -2.71
N PHE A 98 -1.58 -0.71 -3.66
CA PHE A 98 -0.41 -0.87 -4.53
C PHE A 98 -0.48 0.17 -5.64
N ALA A 99 0.55 1.01 -5.74
CA ALA A 99 0.60 2.11 -6.67
C ALA A 99 1.09 1.69 -8.06
N VAL A 100 0.29 2.03 -9.07
CA VAL A 100 0.68 2.11 -10.48
C VAL A 100 0.73 3.59 -10.82
N ASP A 101 1.89 4.22 -10.56
CA ASP A 101 2.03 5.68 -10.56
C ASP A 101 2.61 6.23 -11.87
N PHE A 102 2.01 5.81 -12.98
CA PHE A 102 2.32 6.34 -14.31
C PHE A 102 1.09 6.36 -15.20
N ASP A 103 1.21 7.06 -16.34
CA ASP A 103 0.17 7.08 -17.38
C ASP A 103 0.15 5.74 -18.14
N ALA A 104 -0.52 4.74 -17.54
CA ALA A 104 -0.60 3.38 -18.05
C ALA A 104 -1.37 3.32 -19.37
N LYS A 105 -0.72 2.76 -20.40
CA LYS A 105 -1.31 2.54 -21.72
C LYS A 105 -1.84 1.12 -21.82
N LEU A 106 -2.70 0.87 -22.81
CA LEU A 106 -3.23 -0.47 -23.07
C LEU A 106 -2.12 -1.53 -23.27
N SER A 107 -0.96 -1.15 -23.80
CA SER A 107 0.21 -2.02 -23.93
C SER A 107 0.79 -2.50 -22.59
N ASN A 108 0.53 -1.78 -21.49
CA ASN A 108 0.97 -2.13 -20.14
C ASN A 108 -0.05 -3.02 -19.40
N LYS A 109 -1.26 -3.19 -19.93
CA LYS A 109 -2.36 -3.89 -19.25
C LYS A 109 -1.96 -5.27 -18.75
N GLN A 110 -1.36 -6.09 -19.62
CA GLN A 110 -1.04 -7.48 -19.26
C GLN A 110 0.00 -7.53 -18.14
N SER A 111 1.06 -6.73 -18.23
CA SER A 111 2.15 -6.73 -17.25
C SER A 111 1.69 -6.23 -15.87
N ILE A 112 0.77 -5.25 -15.84
CA ILE A 112 0.11 -4.78 -14.61
C ILE A 112 -0.78 -5.88 -14.01
N LEU A 113 -1.59 -6.57 -14.82
CA LEU A 113 -2.42 -7.68 -14.33
C LEU A 113 -1.56 -8.83 -13.78
N ASP A 114 -0.46 -9.15 -14.46
CA ASP A 114 0.50 -10.16 -14.01
C ASP A 114 1.14 -9.76 -12.67
N TYR A 115 1.50 -8.48 -12.50
CA TYR A 115 1.96 -7.94 -11.21
C TYR A 115 0.94 -8.15 -10.10
N PHE A 116 -0.34 -7.81 -10.31
CA PHE A 116 -1.36 -8.00 -9.28
C PHE A 116 -1.69 -9.47 -8.98
N ASN A 117 -1.59 -10.35 -9.97
CA ASN A 117 -1.65 -11.80 -9.72
C ASN A 117 -0.47 -12.27 -8.88
N GLY A 118 0.74 -11.76 -9.16
CA GLY A 118 1.90 -11.94 -8.30
C GLY A 118 1.62 -11.46 -6.87
N ALA A 119 1.06 -10.26 -6.70
CA ALA A 119 0.75 -9.69 -5.38
C ALA A 119 -0.23 -10.55 -4.57
N ARG A 120 -1.22 -11.17 -5.21
CA ARG A 120 -2.10 -12.17 -4.58
C ARG A 120 -1.32 -13.37 -4.07
N ASP A 121 -0.44 -13.94 -4.89
CA ASP A 121 0.38 -15.08 -4.47
C ASP A 121 1.39 -14.71 -3.38
N GLY A 122 1.93 -13.50 -3.43
CA GLY A 122 2.78 -12.93 -2.37
C GLY A 122 2.01 -12.78 -1.05
N TYR A 123 0.74 -12.38 -1.11
CA TYR A 123 -0.12 -12.31 0.06
C TYR A 123 -0.42 -13.68 0.66
N LEU A 124 -0.72 -14.68 -0.17
CA LEU A 124 -0.88 -16.06 0.28
C LEU A 124 0.40 -16.60 0.93
N GLN A 125 1.56 -16.29 0.36
CA GLN A 125 2.86 -16.64 0.97
C GLN A 125 3.04 -15.95 2.32
N TYR A 126 2.67 -14.68 2.45
CA TYR A 126 2.70 -13.97 3.73
C TYR A 126 1.84 -14.69 4.79
N LEU A 127 0.61 -15.09 4.46
CA LEU A 127 -0.25 -15.82 5.41
C LEU A 127 0.34 -17.19 5.77
N HIS A 128 0.83 -17.93 4.78
CA HIS A 128 1.50 -19.21 4.98
C HIS A 128 2.70 -19.07 5.94
N ASP A 129 3.58 -18.11 5.68
CA ASP A 129 4.77 -17.87 6.52
C ASP A 129 4.38 -17.57 7.97
N ARG A 130 3.35 -16.74 8.19
CA ARG A 130 2.88 -16.45 9.56
C ARG A 130 2.40 -17.70 10.27
N HIS A 131 1.61 -18.52 9.59
CA HIS A 131 1.13 -19.80 10.11
C HIS A 131 2.29 -20.72 10.48
N GLU A 132 3.23 -20.93 9.54
CA GLU A 132 4.40 -21.80 9.69
C GLU A 132 5.29 -21.36 10.87
N PHE A 133 5.45 -20.05 11.07
CA PHE A 133 6.21 -19.50 12.20
C PHE A 133 5.39 -19.35 13.50
N GLY A 134 4.16 -19.85 13.57
CA GLY A 134 3.30 -19.77 14.76
C GLY A 134 2.88 -18.34 15.14
N LEU A 135 2.92 -17.41 14.18
CA LEU A 135 2.47 -16.03 14.34
C LEU A 135 0.96 -15.94 14.05
N PRO A 136 0.22 -15.02 14.70
CA PRO A 136 -1.17 -14.76 14.34
C PRO A 136 -1.30 -14.34 12.88
N GLU A 137 -2.23 -14.98 12.16
CA GLU A 137 -2.61 -14.59 10.81
C GLU A 137 -3.37 -13.25 10.86
N ILE A 138 -2.90 -12.28 10.08
CA ILE A 138 -3.55 -10.96 9.99
C ILE A 138 -3.98 -10.78 8.55
N TYR A 139 -5.29 -10.75 8.34
CA TYR A 139 -5.87 -10.63 7.01
C TYR A 139 -5.94 -9.16 6.59
N TYR A 140 -5.53 -8.86 5.36
CA TYR A 140 -5.60 -7.54 4.73
C TYR A 140 -6.33 -7.62 3.38
N LYS A 141 -6.53 -6.47 2.75
CA LYS A 141 -7.08 -6.38 1.39
C LYS A 141 -6.03 -5.82 0.43
N ILE A 142 -5.86 -6.48 -0.71
CA ILE A 142 -5.15 -5.90 -1.85
C ILE A 142 -6.07 -4.81 -2.43
N SER A 143 -5.52 -3.62 -2.67
CA SER A 143 -6.23 -2.51 -3.31
C SER A 143 -5.30 -1.80 -4.28
N VAL A 144 -5.89 -1.04 -5.19
CA VAL A 144 -5.19 -0.46 -6.34
C VAL A 144 -5.19 1.06 -6.23
N TYR A 145 -4.04 1.68 -6.42
CA TYR A 145 -3.89 3.11 -6.70
C TYR A 145 -3.37 3.24 -8.13
N GLY A 146 -4.05 4.01 -8.98
CA GLY A 146 -3.66 4.18 -10.38
C GLY A 146 -4.74 4.88 -11.20
N SER A 147 -4.51 4.97 -12.51
CA SER A 147 -5.45 5.59 -13.45
C SER A 147 -6.79 4.83 -13.54
N TYR A 148 -7.82 5.48 -14.11
CA TYR A 148 -9.13 4.87 -14.33
C TYR A 148 -9.04 3.52 -15.06
N ASP A 149 -8.18 3.44 -16.07
CA ASP A 149 -7.99 2.22 -16.86
C ASP A 149 -7.40 1.09 -16.01
N VAL A 150 -6.39 1.39 -15.20
CA VAL A 150 -5.79 0.42 -14.27
C VAL A 150 -6.82 -0.11 -13.28
N LEU A 151 -7.62 0.78 -12.68
CA LEU A 151 -8.69 0.40 -11.76
C LEU A 151 -9.73 -0.49 -12.46
N THR A 152 -10.11 -0.15 -13.69
CA THR A 152 -11.07 -0.92 -14.48
C THR A 152 -10.52 -2.31 -14.81
N TRP A 153 -9.28 -2.42 -15.29
CA TRP A 153 -8.66 -3.70 -15.62
C TRP A 153 -8.56 -4.61 -14.40
N CYS A 154 -8.16 -4.06 -13.25
CA CYS A 154 -8.04 -4.84 -12.01
C CYS A 154 -9.42 -5.31 -11.53
N LYS A 155 -10.43 -4.44 -11.59
CA LYS A 155 -11.82 -4.78 -11.23
C LYS A 155 -12.39 -5.89 -12.09
N ASP A 156 -12.17 -5.83 -13.40
CA ASP A 156 -12.65 -6.85 -14.35
C ASP A 156 -12.03 -8.23 -14.09
N GLN A 157 -10.86 -8.29 -13.42
CA GLN A 157 -10.17 -9.52 -12.99
C GLN A 157 -10.44 -9.89 -11.52
N GLY A 158 -11.36 -9.18 -10.85
CA GLY A 158 -11.71 -9.37 -9.44
C GLY A 158 -10.55 -9.11 -8.47
N ILE A 159 -9.55 -8.32 -8.86
CA ILE A 159 -8.39 -7.96 -8.00
C ILE A 159 -8.82 -6.97 -6.93
N ALA A 160 -9.69 -6.02 -7.29
CA ALA A 160 -10.21 -4.96 -6.45
C ALA A 160 -11.69 -4.67 -6.77
#